data_AF-A0A847NM34-F1
#
_entry.id   AF-A0A847NM34-F1
#
_cell.length_a   1.000
_cell.length_b   1.000
_cell.length_c   1.000
_cell.angle_alpha   90.00
_cell.angle_beta   90.00
_cell.angle_gamma   90.00
#
_symmetry.space_group_name_H-M   'P 1'
#
loop_
_entity.id
_entity.type
_entity.pdbx_description
1 polymer ?
#
loop_
_entity_poly.entity_id
_entity_poly.type
_entity_poly.pdbx_seq_one_letter_code
_entity_poly.pdbx_strand_id
1 'polypeptide(L)'
;MYTLSKETWNTKTMVKISVLGVISFILMFFEFPLPWLAPTFMKIDISDLPSLIGAFAIGPMAGVIIQLLKNLLNVLIEGTTTAAVGELANFVVGSVFAFTAGFVYHRKKTFNRALIGLILGTIAMTVVITLANYFIMFPLYAKLMGLDMQVFIDMGRAINKNITDLRSLMIMSVVPFNLLKGIIVTAITLLIYKKVSPILKKQ
;
A
#
# COMPACT_ATOMS: atom_id res chain seq x y z
N MET A 1 16.68 -14.30 -0.52
CA MET A 1 16.38 -14.07 0.91
C MET A 1 15.02 -13.41 1.02
N TYR A 2 13.98 -14.21 1.28
CA TYR A 2 12.58 -13.74 1.24
C TYR A 2 12.09 -13.28 2.61
N THR A 3 12.66 -13.87 3.66
CA THR A 3 12.51 -13.52 5.08
C THR A 3 13.80 -12.91 5.61
N LEU A 4 13.71 -12.10 6.67
CA LEU A 4 14.87 -11.58 7.38
C LEU A 4 15.35 -12.68 8.35
N SER A 5 16.53 -13.25 8.09
CA SER A 5 17.17 -14.18 9.02
C SER A 5 17.87 -13.39 10.12
N LYS A 6 18.14 -14.07 11.24
CA LYS A 6 18.90 -13.52 12.36
C LYS A 6 20.24 -12.89 11.92
N GLU A 7 20.89 -13.46 10.91
CA GLU A 7 22.17 -12.97 10.38
C GLU A 7 22.03 -11.66 9.59
N THR A 8 20.92 -11.46 8.89
CA THR A 8 20.68 -10.21 8.14
C THR A 8 19.99 -9.11 8.93
N TRP A 9 19.41 -9.45 10.08
CA TRP A 9 18.84 -8.49 11.01
C TRP A 9 19.94 -7.86 11.87
N ASN A 10 20.75 -7.03 11.23
CA ASN A 10 21.81 -6.25 11.87
C ASN A 10 21.44 -4.77 11.94
N THR A 11 22.21 -4.00 12.72
CA THR A 11 21.98 -2.56 12.93
C THR A 11 21.88 -1.79 11.62
N LYS A 12 22.65 -2.15 10.59
CA LYS A 12 22.61 -1.45 9.29
C LYS A 12 21.28 -1.70 8.56
N THR A 13 20.78 -2.93 8.59
CA THR A 13 19.45 -3.27 8.05
C THR A 13 18.35 -2.54 8.79
N MET A 14 18.41 -2.53 10.12
CA MET A 14 17.45 -1.80 10.96
C MET A 14 17.42 -0.31 10.63
N VAL A 15 18.59 0.35 10.56
CA VAL A 15 18.68 1.78 10.21
C VAL A 15 18.09 2.06 8.83
N LYS A 16 18.38 1.24 7.81
CA LYS A 16 17.81 1.41 6.47
C LYS A 16 16.28 1.29 6.49
N ILE A 17 15.75 0.30 7.20
CA ILE A 17 14.29 0.10 7.36
C ILE A 17 13.67 1.30 8.07
N SER A 18 14.27 1.77 9.16
CA SER A 18 13.77 2.93 9.91
C SER A 18 13.76 4.21 9.06
N VAL A 19 14.85 4.51 8.35
CA VAL A 19 14.94 5.69 7.47
C VAL A 19 13.89 5.61 6.36
N LEU A 20 13.76 4.45 5.70
CA LEU A 20 12.74 4.28 4.66
C LEU A 20 11.32 4.36 5.24
N GLY A 21 11.08 3.85 6.44
CA GLY A 21 9.80 3.98 7.16
C GLY A 21 9.42 5.43 7.43
N VAL A 22 10.38 6.24 7.91
CA VAL A 22 10.16 7.68 8.15
C VAL A 22 9.93 8.43 6.84
N ILE A 23 10.71 8.14 5.79
CA ILE A 23 10.48 8.75 4.46
C ILE A 23 9.09 8.38 3.94
N SER A 24 8.69 7.11 4.07
CA SER A 24 7.35 6.64 3.72
C SER A 24 6.27 7.42 4.47
N PHE A 25 6.44 7.60 5.78
CA PHE A 25 5.52 8.39 6.61
C PHE A 25 5.45 9.86 6.14
N ILE A 26 6.59 10.51 5.89
CA ILE A 26 6.61 11.89 5.38
C ILE A 26 5.89 12.00 4.02
N LEU A 27 6.11 11.03 3.13
CA LEU A 27 5.44 11.00 1.82
C LEU A 27 3.93 10.78 1.91
N MET A 28 3.43 10.20 3.02
CA MET A 28 2.01 9.97 3.23
C MET A 28 1.23 11.28 3.43
N PHE A 29 1.85 12.33 3.96
CA PHE A 29 1.23 13.66 4.08
C PHE A 29 0.91 14.33 2.74
N PHE A 30 1.52 13.86 1.64
CA PHE A 30 1.21 14.33 0.28
C PHE A 30 0.11 13.48 -0.36
N GLU A 31 -0.91 13.16 0.43
CA GLU A 31 -2.09 12.41 0.00
C GLU A 31 -3.19 13.33 -0.52
N PHE A 32 -3.92 12.88 -1.53
CA PHE A 32 -5.06 13.62 -2.07
C PHE A 32 -6.23 12.69 -2.40
N PRO A 33 -7.48 13.12 -2.18
CA PRO A 33 -8.65 12.33 -2.55
C PRO A 33 -8.87 12.36 -4.07
N LEU A 34 -9.47 11.29 -4.61
CA LEU A 34 -9.95 11.23 -5.99
C LEU A 34 -11.49 11.16 -6.01
N PRO A 35 -12.17 12.30 -5.78
CA PRO A 35 -13.64 12.31 -5.58
C PRO A 35 -14.43 11.88 -6.81
N TRP A 36 -13.82 11.90 -8.00
CA TRP A 36 -14.42 11.41 -9.24
C TRP A 36 -14.32 9.88 -9.40
N LEU A 37 -13.61 9.18 -8.51
CA LEU A 37 -13.35 7.73 -8.61
C LEU A 37 -13.83 6.96 -7.38
N ALA A 38 -13.56 7.49 -6.19
CA ALA A 38 -13.80 6.79 -4.93
C ALA A 38 -14.21 7.77 -3.81
N PRO A 39 -14.87 7.27 -2.76
CA PRO A 39 -15.21 8.09 -1.59
C PRO A 39 -13.99 8.82 -1.01
N THR A 40 -14.22 9.99 -0.40
CA THR A 40 -13.16 10.92 0.02
C THR A 40 -12.22 10.40 1.11
N PHE A 41 -12.62 9.35 1.84
CA PHE A 41 -11.73 8.66 2.78
C PHE A 41 -10.66 7.80 2.09
N MET A 42 -10.82 7.50 0.79
CA MET A 42 -9.80 6.83 -0.02
C MET A 42 -8.91 7.87 -0.70
N LYS A 43 -7.68 8.00 -0.19
CA LYS A 43 -6.70 8.97 -0.70
C LYS A 43 -5.54 8.27 -1.39
N ILE A 44 -5.06 8.90 -2.45
CA ILE A 44 -3.91 8.43 -3.20
C ILE A 44 -2.66 9.16 -2.73
N ASP A 45 -1.57 8.42 -2.64
CA ASP A 45 -0.29 8.87 -2.13
C ASP A 45 0.82 8.03 -2.78
N ILE A 46 2.08 8.47 -2.63
CA ILE A 46 3.26 7.76 -3.13
C ILE A 46 4.10 7.16 -2.00
N SER A 47 3.53 7.04 -0.80
CA SER A 47 4.21 6.58 0.42
C SER A 47 4.65 5.12 0.38
N ASP A 48 4.15 4.35 -0.57
CA ASP A 48 4.53 2.95 -0.77
C ASP A 48 5.88 2.81 -1.51
N LEU A 49 6.37 3.90 -2.13
CA LEU A 49 7.63 3.92 -2.87
C LEU A 49 8.84 3.49 -2.01
N PRO A 50 9.10 4.07 -0.81
CA PRO A 50 10.23 3.64 0.01
C PRO A 50 10.12 2.18 0.47
N SER A 51 8.90 1.68 0.70
CA SER A 51 8.66 0.27 1.01
C SER A 51 9.07 -0.63 -0.16
N LEU A 52 8.70 -0.29 -1.40
CA LEU A 52 9.12 -1.03 -2.59
C LEU A 52 10.64 -0.98 -2.81
N ILE A 53 11.26 0.19 -2.58
CA ILE A 53 12.71 0.34 -2.61
C ILE A 53 13.37 -0.58 -1.58
N GLY A 54 12.86 -0.61 -0.35
CA GLY A 54 13.33 -1.52 0.71
C GLY A 54 13.13 -2.98 0.34
N ALA A 55 12.00 -3.33 -0.26
CA ALA A 55 11.71 -4.67 -0.75
C ALA A 55 12.73 -5.12 -1.81
N PHE A 56 13.08 -4.25 -2.76
CA PHE A 56 14.05 -4.55 -3.81
C PHE A 56 15.50 -4.53 -3.33
N ALA A 57 15.83 -3.66 -2.38
CA ALA A 57 17.18 -3.53 -1.85
C ALA A 57 17.53 -4.64 -0.85
N ILE A 58 16.66 -4.88 0.13
CA ILE A 58 16.93 -5.70 1.31
C ILE A 58 16.21 -7.05 1.18
N GLY A 59 14.91 -7.05 0.93
CA GLY A 59 14.11 -8.26 0.86
C GLY A 59 12.61 -7.99 1.01
N PRO A 60 11.72 -8.88 0.53
CA PRO A 60 10.26 -8.70 0.58
C PRO A 60 9.73 -8.29 1.96
N MET A 61 10.18 -8.98 3.02
CA MET A 61 9.76 -8.66 4.38
C MET A 61 10.24 -7.30 4.88
N ALA A 62 11.36 -6.76 4.37
CA ALA A 62 11.76 -5.40 4.72
C ALA A 62 10.73 -4.38 4.22
N GLY A 63 10.14 -4.59 3.05
CA GLY A 63 9.05 -3.74 2.55
C GLY A 63 7.81 -3.79 3.45
N VAL A 64 7.44 -4.98 3.94
CA VAL A 64 6.32 -5.15 4.89
C VAL A 64 6.60 -4.41 6.20
N ILE A 65 7.82 -4.51 6.75
CA ILE A 65 8.18 -3.80 7.98
C ILE A 65 8.18 -2.28 7.77
N ILE A 66 8.64 -1.79 6.61
CA ILE A 66 8.57 -0.37 6.27
C ILE A 66 7.11 0.12 6.23
N GLN A 67 6.19 -0.68 5.69
CA GLN A 67 4.75 -0.37 5.69
C GLN A 67 4.16 -0.35 7.10
N LEU A 68 4.58 -1.30 7.95
CA LEU A 68 4.16 -1.33 9.34
C LEU A 68 4.61 -0.07 10.07
N LEU A 69 5.88 0.30 9.93
CA LEU A 69 6.44 1.51 10.56
C LEU A 69 5.73 2.76 10.06
N LYS A 70 5.50 2.89 8.75
CA LYS A 70 4.76 4.01 8.15
C LYS A 70 3.40 4.19 8.82
N ASN A 71 2.58 3.13 8.82
CA ASN A 71 1.21 3.21 9.32
C ASN A 71 1.16 3.36 10.84
N LEU A 72 2.10 2.77 11.57
CA LEU A 72 2.22 2.97 13.02
C LEU A 72 2.56 4.43 13.35
N LEU A 73 3.51 5.04 12.63
CA LEU A 73 3.85 6.46 12.79
C LEU A 73 2.65 7.35 12.45
N ASN A 74 1.89 7.01 11.41
CA ASN A 74 0.67 7.74 11.04
C ASN A 74 -0.33 7.78 12.20
N VAL A 75 -0.69 6.61 12.74
CA VAL A 75 -1.63 6.50 13.86
C VAL A 75 -1.14 7.23 15.11
N LEU A 76 0.17 7.16 15.41
CA LEU A 76 0.73 7.75 16.62
C LEU A 76 0.89 9.28 16.55
N ILE A 77 1.14 9.83 15.37
CA ILE A 77 1.50 11.25 15.20
C ILE A 77 0.33 12.06 14.63
N GLU A 78 -0.26 11.62 13.53
CA GLU A 78 -1.40 12.31 12.90
C GLU A 78 -2.73 11.90 13.54
N GLY A 79 -2.80 10.70 14.10
CA GLY A 79 -4.02 10.11 14.60
C GLY A 79 -4.76 9.36 13.48
N THR A 80 -6.06 9.17 13.66
CA THR A 80 -6.90 8.49 12.67
C THR A 80 -8.27 9.12 12.60
N THR A 81 -8.75 9.37 11.39
CA THR A 81 -10.13 9.80 11.11
C THR A 81 -11.06 8.61 10.85
N THR A 82 -10.49 7.40 10.79
CA THR A 82 -11.14 6.17 10.32
C THR A 82 -11.15 5.07 11.39
N ALA A 83 -10.93 5.44 12.65
CA ALA A 83 -10.79 4.50 13.77
C ALA A 83 -9.72 3.41 13.52
N ALA A 84 -8.59 3.80 12.90
CA ALA A 84 -7.45 2.96 12.51
C ALA A 84 -7.73 1.96 11.36
N VAL A 85 -8.95 1.91 10.82
CA VAL A 85 -9.30 0.96 9.75
C VAL A 85 -8.68 1.38 8.41
N GLY A 86 -8.55 2.68 8.15
CA GLY A 86 -7.90 3.20 6.95
C GLY A 86 -6.41 2.90 6.92
N GLU A 87 -5.74 3.08 8.05
CA GLU A 87 -4.32 2.78 8.23
C GLU A 87 -4.07 1.27 8.17
N LEU A 88 -5.00 0.45 8.69
CA LEU A 88 -4.95 -1.01 8.50
C LEU A 88 -5.11 -1.40 7.03
N ALA A 89 -6.08 -0.81 6.32
CA ALA A 89 -6.28 -1.04 4.89
C ALA A 89 -5.04 -0.62 4.09
N ASN A 90 -4.45 0.53 4.41
CA ASN A 90 -3.23 1.03 3.79
C ASN A 90 -2.04 0.08 4.04
N PHE A 91 -1.89 -0.41 5.28
CA PHE A 91 -0.89 -1.42 5.63
C PHE A 91 -1.06 -2.71 4.82
N VAL A 92 -2.29 -3.23 4.69
CA VAL A 92 -2.57 -4.45 3.92
C VAL A 92 -2.21 -4.25 2.44
N VAL A 93 -2.70 -3.18 1.82
CA VAL A 93 -2.41 -2.85 0.40
C VAL A 93 -0.91 -2.75 0.17
N GLY A 94 -0.24 -1.90 0.95
CA GLY A 94 1.18 -1.64 0.79
C GLY A 94 2.05 -2.87 1.05
N SER A 95 1.67 -3.70 2.03
CA SER A 95 2.42 -4.92 2.38
C SER A 95 2.29 -5.98 1.30
N VAL A 96 1.09 -6.25 0.79
CA VAL A 96 0.88 -7.20 -0.30
C VAL A 96 1.63 -6.75 -1.56
N PHE A 97 1.58 -5.45 -1.86
CA PHE A 97 2.28 -4.89 -3.00
C PHE A 97 3.79 -5.07 -2.87
N ALA A 98 4.38 -4.59 -1.77
CA ALA A 98 5.81 -4.64 -1.55
C ALA A 98 6.36 -6.06 -1.44
N PHE A 99 5.63 -6.94 -0.74
CA PHE A 99 6.01 -8.34 -0.60
C PHE A 99 6.00 -9.05 -1.96
N THR A 100 4.91 -8.94 -2.72
CA THR A 100 4.76 -9.62 -4.01
C THR A 100 5.80 -9.13 -5.01
N ALA A 101 5.96 -7.81 -5.13
CA ALA A 101 6.95 -7.22 -6.03
C ALA A 101 8.37 -7.63 -5.63
N GLY A 102 8.71 -7.50 -4.35
CA GLY A 102 10.00 -7.92 -3.81
C GLY A 102 10.27 -9.40 -4.05
N PHE A 103 9.29 -10.26 -3.83
CA PHE A 103 9.44 -11.71 -3.98
C PHE A 103 9.79 -12.10 -5.41
N VAL A 104 9.07 -11.55 -6.39
CA VAL A 104 9.33 -11.80 -7.81
C VAL A 104 10.70 -11.25 -8.22
N TYR A 105 11.05 -10.04 -7.77
CA TYR A 105 12.32 -9.41 -8.09
C TYR A 105 13.53 -10.16 -7.51
N HIS A 106 13.42 -10.68 -6.28
CA HIS A 106 14.53 -11.40 -5.63
C HIS A 106 14.78 -12.80 -6.21
N ARG A 107 13.85 -13.37 -6.99
CA ARG A 107 14.12 -14.60 -7.76
C ARG A 107 15.20 -14.38 -8.83
N LYS A 108 15.20 -13.22 -9.48
CA LYS A 108 16.24 -12.81 -10.43
C LYS A 108 16.22 -11.29 -10.56
N LYS A 109 17.27 -10.62 -10.10
CA LYS A 109 17.33 -9.15 -9.95
C LYS A 109 17.56 -8.44 -11.29
N THR A 110 16.59 -8.51 -12.21
CA THR A 110 16.60 -7.82 -13.51
C THR A 110 15.46 -6.82 -13.63
N PHE A 111 15.57 -5.89 -14.60
CA PHE A 111 14.51 -4.93 -14.88
C PHE A 111 13.18 -5.60 -15.22
N ASN A 112 13.19 -6.63 -16.06
CA ASN A 112 11.99 -7.36 -16.44
C ASN A 112 11.29 -8.00 -15.23
N ARG A 113 12.07 -8.50 -14.25
CA ARG A 113 11.51 -9.07 -13.02
C ARG A 113 10.98 -8.01 -12.06
N ALA A 114 11.58 -6.82 -12.05
CA ALA A 114 11.02 -5.68 -11.32
C ALA A 114 9.67 -5.27 -11.92
N LEU A 115 9.59 -5.13 -13.25
CA LEU A 115 8.34 -4.80 -13.95
C LEU A 115 7.25 -5.85 -13.71
N ILE A 116 7.55 -7.13 -13.93
CA ILE A 116 6.60 -8.22 -13.69
C ILE A 116 6.20 -8.27 -12.22
N GLY A 117 7.13 -8.08 -11.29
CA GLY A 117 6.85 -8.05 -9.86
C GLY A 117 5.90 -6.91 -9.48
N LEU A 118 6.09 -5.73 -10.05
CA LEU A 118 5.22 -4.57 -9.79
C LEU A 118 3.81 -4.75 -10.38
N ILE A 119 3.71 -5.32 -11.59
CA ILE A 119 2.42 -5.66 -12.20
C ILE A 119 1.68 -6.70 -11.35
N LEU A 120 2.35 -7.81 -11.01
CA LEU A 120 1.76 -8.85 -10.17
C LEU A 120 1.41 -8.33 -8.77
N GLY A 121 2.25 -7.46 -8.20
CA GLY A 121 1.99 -6.82 -6.93
C GLY A 121 0.78 -5.89 -6.96
N THR A 122 0.59 -5.14 -8.06
CA THR A 122 -0.58 -4.28 -8.27
C THR A 122 -1.86 -5.11 -8.37
N ILE A 123 -1.83 -6.22 -9.11
CA ILE A 123 -2.97 -7.14 -9.22
C ILE A 123 -3.26 -7.78 -7.86
N ALA A 124 -2.22 -8.31 -7.19
CA ALA A 124 -2.36 -8.98 -5.90
C ALA A 124 -2.92 -8.04 -4.83
N MET A 125 -2.38 -6.83 -4.70
CA MET A 125 -2.89 -5.87 -3.71
C MET A 125 -4.34 -5.49 -4.00
N THR A 126 -4.71 -5.32 -5.29
CA THR A 126 -6.08 -4.96 -5.70
C THR A 126 -7.06 -6.08 -5.35
N VAL A 127 -6.72 -7.33 -5.64
CA VAL A 127 -7.56 -8.48 -5.29
C VAL A 127 -7.71 -8.59 -3.76
N VAL A 128 -6.59 -8.56 -3.03
CA VAL A 128 -6.61 -8.72 -1.57
C VAL A 128 -7.40 -7.60 -0.90
N ILE A 129 -7.18 -6.34 -1.27
CA ILE A 129 -7.90 -5.24 -0.63
C ILE A 129 -9.37 -5.20 -1.01
N THR A 130 -9.74 -5.62 -2.22
CA THR A 130 -11.15 -5.69 -2.61
C THR A 130 -11.89 -6.71 -1.74
N LEU A 131 -11.30 -7.88 -1.52
CA LEU A 131 -11.86 -8.90 -0.63
C LEU A 131 -11.85 -8.44 0.83
N ALA A 132 -10.74 -7.89 1.31
CA ALA A 132 -10.63 -7.38 2.67
C ALA A 132 -11.61 -6.24 2.92
N ASN A 133 -11.83 -5.34 1.96
CA ASN A 133 -12.81 -4.27 2.07
C ASN A 133 -14.23 -4.81 2.16
N TYR A 134 -14.59 -5.76 1.31
CA TYR A 134 -15.94 -6.34 1.31
C TYR A 134 -16.26 -7.08 2.61
N PHE A 135 -15.34 -7.91 3.11
CA PHE A 135 -15.61 -8.80 4.24
C PHE A 135 -15.19 -8.24 5.60
N ILE A 136 -14.22 -7.33 5.65
CA ILE A 136 -13.57 -6.91 6.90
C ILE A 136 -13.63 -5.40 7.07
N MET A 137 -13.01 -4.62 6.18
CA MET A 137 -12.80 -3.19 6.43
C MET A 137 -14.11 -2.41 6.47
N PHE A 138 -14.96 -2.47 5.44
CA PHE A 138 -16.23 -1.73 5.43
C PHE A 138 -17.16 -2.14 6.59
N PRO A 139 -17.33 -3.45 6.90
CA PRO A 139 -18.08 -3.85 8.09
C PRO A 139 -17.48 -3.33 9.41
N LEU A 140 -16.15 -3.32 9.52
CA LEU A 140 -15.46 -2.81 10.69
C LEU A 140 -15.62 -1.28 10.82
N TYR A 141 -15.53 -0.56 9.70
CA TYR A 141 -15.82 0.87 9.60
C TYR A 141 -17.22 1.20 10.12
N ALA A 142 -18.24 0.53 9.57
CA ALA A 142 -19.63 0.69 9.98
C ALA A 142 -19.80 0.47 11.50
N LYS A 143 -19.19 -0.61 12.02
CA LYS A 143 -19.28 -0.96 13.44
C LYS A 143 -18.58 0.05 14.36
N LEU A 144 -17.35 0.46 14.03
CA LEU A 144 -16.55 1.35 14.89
C LEU A 144 -17.04 2.79 14.86
N MET A 145 -17.59 3.24 13.72
CA MET A 145 -18.14 4.59 13.57
C MET A 145 -19.63 4.69 13.91
N GLY A 146 -20.30 3.57 14.18
CA GLY A 146 -21.75 3.54 14.43
C GLY A 146 -22.58 3.96 13.20
N LEU A 147 -22.05 3.73 11.99
CA LEU A 147 -22.68 4.10 10.73
C LEU A 147 -23.34 2.88 10.08
N ASP A 148 -24.43 3.11 9.36
CA ASP A 148 -25.01 2.09 8.49
C ASP A 148 -24.10 1.87 7.27
N MET A 149 -24.00 0.62 6.82
CA MET A 149 -23.34 0.26 5.56
C MET A 149 -23.88 1.06 4.37
N GLN A 150 -25.18 1.41 4.41
CA GLN A 150 -25.83 2.20 3.37
C GLN A 150 -25.15 3.56 3.14
N VAL A 151 -24.58 4.17 4.19
CA VAL A 151 -23.85 5.45 4.07
C VAL A 151 -22.69 5.33 3.08
N PHE A 152 -21.92 4.24 3.13
CA PHE A 152 -20.80 4.03 2.22
C PHE A 152 -21.25 3.79 0.78
N ILE A 153 -22.38 3.09 0.61
CA ILE A 153 -22.99 2.86 -0.70
C ILE A 153 -23.48 4.18 -1.28
N ASP A 154 -24.11 5.03 -0.48
CA ASP A 154 -24.61 6.34 -0.91
C ASP A 154 -23.47 7.30 -1.27
N MET A 155 -22.36 7.26 -0.53
CA MET A 155 -21.13 7.97 -0.90
C MET A 155 -20.60 7.52 -2.27
N GLY A 156 -20.63 6.21 -2.56
CA GLY A 156 -20.30 5.69 -3.89
C GLY A 156 -21.29 6.12 -4.96
N ARG A 157 -22.59 6.05 -4.66
CA ARG A 157 -23.68 6.40 -5.57
C ARG A 157 -23.64 7.87 -6.00
N ALA A 158 -23.18 8.76 -5.11
CA ALA A 158 -22.95 10.16 -5.41
C ALA A 158 -21.86 10.37 -6.48
N ILE A 159 -20.91 9.44 -6.60
CA ILE A 159 -19.82 9.46 -7.60
C ILE A 159 -20.29 8.79 -8.89
N ASN A 160 -20.90 7.61 -8.78
CA ASN A 160 -21.40 6.85 -9.91
C ASN A 160 -22.77 6.24 -9.58
N LYS A 161 -23.81 6.68 -10.31
CA LYS A 161 -25.20 6.25 -10.10
C LYS A 161 -25.42 4.73 -10.23
N ASN A 162 -24.50 4.02 -10.90
CA ASN A 162 -24.54 2.57 -11.06
C ASN A 162 -24.07 1.81 -9.81
N ILE A 163 -23.54 2.50 -8.79
CA ILE A 163 -23.24 1.91 -7.50
C ILE A 163 -24.55 1.81 -6.70
N THR A 164 -25.06 0.59 -6.59
CA THR A 164 -26.33 0.27 -5.94
C THR A 164 -26.17 -0.59 -4.68
N ASP A 165 -25.01 -1.22 -4.52
CA ASP A 165 -24.69 -2.11 -3.41
C ASP A 165 -23.18 -2.10 -3.11
N LEU A 166 -22.77 -2.82 -2.06
CA LEU A 166 -21.36 -2.90 -1.69
C LEU A 166 -20.50 -3.56 -2.78
N ARG A 167 -21.06 -4.49 -3.57
CA ARG A 167 -20.31 -5.20 -4.63
C ARG A 167 -19.98 -4.28 -5.79
N SER A 168 -20.95 -3.49 -6.24
CA SER A 168 -20.76 -2.46 -7.25
C SER A 168 -19.82 -1.37 -6.75
N LEU A 169 -19.88 -0.97 -5.47
CA LEU A 169 -18.87 -0.07 -4.88
C LEU A 169 -17.45 -0.66 -4.97
N MET A 170 -17.29 -1.95 -4.66
CA MET A 170 -16.00 -2.62 -4.75
C MET A 170 -15.46 -2.61 -6.19
N ILE A 171 -16.28 -3.02 -7.16
CA ILE A 171 -15.85 -3.17 -8.55
C ILE A 171 -15.66 -1.80 -9.24
N MET A 172 -16.52 -0.83 -8.96
CA MET A 172 -16.56 0.44 -9.69
C MET A 172 -15.75 1.57 -9.05
N SER A 173 -15.40 1.45 -7.76
CA SER A 173 -14.54 2.43 -7.08
C SER A 173 -13.27 1.80 -6.53
N VAL A 174 -13.37 0.75 -5.69
CA VAL A 174 -12.20 0.21 -4.98
C VAL A 174 -11.18 -0.41 -5.94
N VAL A 175 -11.63 -1.24 -6.88
CA VAL A 175 -10.77 -1.88 -7.89
C VAL A 175 -10.04 -0.83 -8.75
N PRO A 176 -10.72 0.09 -9.47
CA PRO A 176 -10.03 1.03 -10.33
C PRO A 176 -9.15 2.01 -9.54
N PHE A 177 -9.54 2.38 -8.31
CA PHE A 177 -8.70 3.19 -7.43
C PHE A 177 -7.37 2.52 -7.10
N ASN A 178 -7.40 1.24 -6.69
CA ASN A 178 -6.18 0.51 -6.33
C ASN A 178 -5.32 0.20 -7.57
N LEU A 179 -5.92 -0.08 -8.72
CA LEU A 179 -5.18 -0.21 -9.97
C LEU A 179 -4.46 1.09 -10.35
N LEU A 180 -5.15 2.24 -10.26
CA LEU A 180 -4.57 3.54 -10.54
C LEU A 180 -3.42 3.87 -9.59
N LYS A 181 -3.62 3.64 -8.28
CA LYS A 181 -2.56 3.76 -7.26
C LYS A 181 -1.36 2.88 -7.62
N GLY A 182 -1.59 1.62 -7.95
CA GLY A 182 -0.55 0.67 -8.34
C GLY A 182 0.23 1.11 -9.57
N ILE A 183 -0.46 1.64 -10.60
CA ILE A 183 0.18 2.15 -11.82
C ILE A 183 1.10 3.34 -11.50
N ILE A 184 0.60 4.33 -10.74
CA ILE A 184 1.35 5.53 -10.39
C ILE A 184 2.60 5.16 -9.59
N VAL A 185 2.44 4.36 -8.52
CA VAL A 185 3.55 3.94 -7.68
C VAL A 185 4.53 3.05 -8.44
N THR A 186 4.05 2.17 -9.33
CA THR A 186 4.88 1.34 -10.21
C THR A 186 5.74 2.21 -11.13
N ALA A 187 5.14 3.20 -11.80
CA ALA A 187 5.84 4.09 -12.71
C ALA A 187 6.96 4.84 -12.00
N ILE A 188 6.66 5.45 -10.84
CA ILE A 188 7.64 6.19 -10.03
C ILE A 188 8.74 5.24 -9.53
N THR A 189 8.37 4.04 -9.07
CA THR A 189 9.34 3.04 -8.60
C THR A 189 10.30 2.65 -9.71
N LEU A 190 9.82 2.40 -10.93
CA LEU A 190 10.66 2.01 -12.07
C LEU A 190 11.68 3.09 -12.47
N LEU A 191 11.31 4.38 -12.33
CA LEU A 191 12.19 5.51 -12.62
C LEU A 191 13.32 5.66 -11.59
N ILE A 192 13.04 5.36 -10.31
CA ILE A 192 13.93 5.69 -9.19
C ILE A 192 14.73 4.49 -8.70
N TYR A 193 14.18 3.27 -8.74
CA TYR A 193 14.77 2.12 -8.02
C TYR A 193 16.19 1.78 -8.49
N LYS A 194 16.51 1.96 -9.78
CA LYS A 194 17.87 1.68 -10.28
C LYS A 194 18.92 2.62 -9.71
N LYS A 195 18.55 3.84 -9.33
CA LYS A 195 19.46 4.83 -8.73
C LYS A 195 19.65 4.58 -7.24
N VAL A 196 18.56 4.21 -6.54
CA VAL A 196 18.55 4.11 -5.06
C VAL A 196 18.89 2.70 -4.56
N SER A 197 18.44 1.65 -5.27
CA SER A 197 18.65 0.27 -4.85
C SER A 197 20.13 -0.12 -4.71
N PRO A 198 21.05 0.28 -5.62
CA PRO A 198 22.47 0.00 -5.46
C PRO A 198 23.08 0.66 -4.21
N ILE A 199 22.68 1.88 -3.85
CA ILE A 199 23.17 2.57 -2.65
C ILE A 199 22.77 1.77 -1.39
N LEU A 200 21.57 1.22 -1.40
CA LEU A 200 21.05 0.40 -0.31
C LEU A 200 21.59 -1.04 -0.32
N LYS A 201 22.03 -1.55 -1.47
CA LYS A 201 22.66 -2.87 -1.63
C LYS A 201 24.16 -2.85 -1.41
N LYS A 202 24.85 -1.73 -1.69
CA LYS A 202 26.32 -1.63 -1.68
C LYS A 202 26.83 -1.93 -0.27
N GLN A 203 27.37 -3.14 -0.16
CA GLN A 203 28.45 -3.56 0.70
C GLN A 203 29.27 -4.52 -0.16
#